data_AF-A0A955D3X0-F1
#
_entry.id   AF-A0A955D3X0-F1
#
_cell.length_a   1.000
_cell.length_b   1.000
_cell.length_c   1.000
_cell.angle_alpha   90.00
_cell.angle_beta   90.00
_cell.angle_gamma   90.00
#
_symmetry.space_group_name_H-M   'P 1'
#
loop_
_entity.id
_entity.type
_entity.pdbx_description
1 polymer ?
#
loop_
_entity_poly.entity_id
_entity_poly.type
_entity_poly.pdbx_seq_one_letter_code
_entity_poly.pdbx_strand_id
1 'polypeptide(L)'
;MPQRFFCAILVLLVVAVPLRADDGQPQDATAIYDQAFELYLGKSRHAQDYGFGTRYFTPEEDNAIAEAGSTGRLTPEARAALTRAGPLLELIHQASRRPDAQFIEDRSAGYALVLPHLSVMRAFSRLARLEAAVKFADGDVDGAVDAMGTISRMSVHTANDGLAISSLVAASVAMTTDQAIQVALDGAALDPAHAAQLATVLEPLEANDPFRFADSVHGEA
;
A
#
# COMPACT_ATOMS: atom_id res chain seq x y z
N MET A 1 -60.29 -20.91 36.59
CA MET A 1 -58.95 -21.33 37.04
C MET A 1 -58.06 -21.52 35.82
N PRO A 2 -56.80 -21.08 35.87
CA PRO A 2 -55.95 -20.77 34.72
C PRO A 2 -54.92 -21.87 34.44
N GLN A 3 -54.39 -21.95 33.22
CA GLN A 3 -53.00 -22.39 33.05
C GLN A 3 -52.36 -21.81 31.80
N ARG A 4 -51.37 -20.95 32.05
CA ARG A 4 -50.43 -20.38 31.10
C ARG A 4 -49.47 -21.48 30.67
N PHE A 5 -49.12 -21.55 29.39
CA PHE A 5 -47.79 -21.96 28.97
C PHE A 5 -47.34 -21.09 27.79
N PHE A 6 -46.40 -20.19 28.12
CA PHE A 6 -45.43 -19.63 27.20
C PHE A 6 -44.70 -20.78 26.49
N CYS A 7 -44.54 -20.71 25.16
CA CYS A 7 -43.50 -21.46 24.48
C CYS A 7 -42.73 -20.51 23.58
N ALA A 8 -41.44 -20.39 23.89
CA ALA A 8 -40.52 -19.40 23.36
C ALA A 8 -40.24 -19.61 21.87
N ILE A 9 -40.16 -18.50 21.15
CA ILE A 9 -39.61 -18.38 19.82
C ILE A 9 -38.08 -18.48 19.95
N LEU A 10 -37.48 -19.54 19.39
CA LEU A 10 -36.03 -19.66 19.18
C LEU A 10 -35.73 -19.31 17.72
N VAL A 11 -35.38 -18.05 17.43
CA VAL A 11 -34.81 -17.66 16.14
C VAL A 11 -33.32 -17.99 16.19
N LEU A 12 -32.92 -19.09 15.55
CA LEU A 12 -31.52 -19.41 15.32
C LEU A 12 -31.06 -18.62 14.09
N LEU A 13 -30.42 -17.47 14.33
CA LEU A 13 -29.81 -16.66 13.28
C LEU A 13 -28.41 -17.25 13.02
N VAL A 14 -28.34 -18.22 12.11
CA VAL A 14 -27.06 -18.72 11.59
C VAL A 14 -26.52 -17.66 10.64
N VAL A 15 -25.58 -16.83 11.12
CA VAL A 15 -24.73 -16.02 10.25
C VAL A 15 -23.81 -17.02 9.53
N ALA A 16 -24.17 -17.37 8.30
CA ALA A 16 -23.29 -18.10 7.41
C ALA A 16 -22.16 -17.14 7.00
N VAL A 17 -21.06 -17.15 7.74
CA VAL A 17 -19.78 -16.64 7.24
C VAL A 17 -19.39 -17.56 6.07
N PRO A 18 -19.24 -17.05 4.84
CA PRO A 18 -18.75 -17.89 3.76
C PRO A 18 -17.30 -18.25 4.07
N LEU A 19 -17.06 -19.51 4.44
CA LEU A 19 -15.74 -20.12 4.37
C LEU A 19 -15.34 -20.13 2.89
N ARG A 20 -14.49 -19.18 2.51
CA ARG A 20 -13.89 -19.09 1.18
C ARG A 20 -13.07 -20.37 0.97
N ALA A 21 -13.51 -21.20 0.03
CA ALA A 21 -12.74 -22.36 -0.42
C ALA A 21 -11.48 -21.85 -1.13
N ASP A 22 -10.33 -22.13 -0.53
CA ASP A 22 -8.99 -21.82 -1.04
C ASP A 22 -8.58 -22.87 -2.07
N ASP A 23 -8.33 -22.43 -3.30
CA ASP A 23 -7.87 -23.23 -4.44
C ASP A 23 -6.33 -23.36 -4.50
N GLY A 24 -5.60 -22.98 -3.45
CA GLY A 24 -4.24 -23.45 -3.20
C GLY A 24 -3.14 -22.80 -4.05
N GLN A 25 -3.44 -21.67 -4.69
CA GLN A 25 -2.44 -20.72 -5.20
C GLN A 25 -2.80 -19.36 -4.63
N PRO A 26 -1.89 -18.66 -3.90
CA PRO A 26 -2.21 -17.33 -3.40
C PRO A 26 -2.51 -16.43 -4.59
N GLN A 27 -3.78 -16.05 -4.76
CA GLN A 27 -4.18 -14.94 -5.64
C GLN A 27 -3.81 -13.58 -5.03
N ASP A 28 -2.96 -13.57 -4.01
CA ASP A 28 -2.54 -12.39 -3.26
C ASP A 28 -1.31 -11.73 -3.90
N ALA A 29 -1.07 -10.48 -3.52
CA ALA A 29 0.04 -9.67 -3.99
C ALA A 29 1.38 -10.06 -3.35
N THR A 30 1.36 -10.91 -2.32
CA THR A 30 2.49 -11.11 -1.40
C THR A 30 3.72 -11.57 -2.15
N ALA A 31 3.59 -12.59 -3.01
CA ALA A 31 4.70 -13.12 -3.79
C ALA A 31 5.29 -12.11 -4.79
N ILE A 32 4.49 -11.15 -5.27
CA ILE A 32 4.96 -10.09 -6.18
C ILE A 32 5.65 -8.98 -5.38
N TYR A 33 5.11 -8.61 -4.22
CA TYR A 33 5.79 -7.72 -3.29
C TYR A 33 7.11 -8.29 -2.81
N ASP A 34 7.19 -9.60 -2.53
CA ASP A 34 8.43 -10.25 -2.12
C ASP A 34 9.52 -10.17 -3.19
N GLN A 35 9.15 -10.31 -4.47
CA GLN A 35 10.05 -10.06 -5.60
C GLN A 35 10.49 -8.59 -5.66
N ALA A 36 9.56 -7.65 -5.47
CA ALA A 36 9.87 -6.23 -5.45
C ALA A 36 10.81 -5.87 -4.27
N PHE A 37 10.56 -6.45 -3.09
CA PHE A 37 11.38 -6.26 -1.90
C PHE A 37 12.78 -6.83 -2.11
N GLU A 38 12.89 -8.03 -2.68
CA GLU A 38 14.17 -8.64 -2.98
C GLU A 38 14.97 -7.81 -3.98
N LEU A 39 14.31 -7.31 -5.03
CA LEU A 39 14.93 -6.41 -5.99
C LEU A 39 15.41 -5.12 -5.30
N TYR A 40 14.59 -4.52 -4.44
CA TYR A 40 14.89 -3.25 -3.78
C TYR A 40 15.98 -3.37 -2.69
N LEU A 41 15.97 -4.45 -1.92
CA LEU A 41 16.88 -4.68 -0.80
C LEU A 41 18.16 -5.43 -1.21
N GLY A 42 18.17 -6.06 -2.39
CA GLY A 42 19.21 -6.98 -2.83
C GLY A 42 19.19 -8.33 -2.09
N LYS A 43 18.13 -8.63 -1.33
CA LYS A 43 17.94 -9.85 -0.54
C LYS A 43 16.48 -10.04 -0.13
N SER A 44 16.11 -11.29 0.17
CA SER A 44 14.79 -11.60 0.73
C SER A 44 14.54 -10.88 2.06
N ARG A 45 13.29 -10.44 2.28
CA ARG A 45 12.85 -9.86 3.56
C ARG A 45 12.97 -10.83 4.75
N HIS A 46 13.00 -12.13 4.48
CA HIS A 46 13.15 -13.17 5.49
C HIS A 46 14.61 -13.46 5.86
N ALA A 47 15.57 -12.73 5.28
CA ALA A 47 16.97 -12.87 5.66
C ALA A 47 17.18 -12.44 7.11
N GLN A 48 17.84 -13.30 7.91
CA GLN A 48 18.13 -13.03 9.33
C GLN A 48 19.12 -11.88 9.56
N ASP A 49 19.79 -11.43 8.49
CA ASP A 49 20.66 -10.26 8.51
C ASP A 49 19.86 -9.02 8.10
N TYR A 50 19.58 -8.11 9.04
CA TYR A 50 18.96 -6.81 8.78
C TYR A 50 19.98 -5.72 8.36
N GLY A 51 21.24 -6.09 8.09
CA GLY A 51 22.24 -5.18 7.54
C GLY A 51 21.76 -4.53 6.24
N PHE A 52 22.26 -3.35 5.90
CA PHE A 52 21.96 -2.75 4.60
C PHE A 52 22.62 -3.61 3.52
N GLY A 53 21.81 -4.33 2.72
CA GLY A 53 22.29 -5.05 1.53
C GLY A 53 22.83 -4.07 0.48
N THR A 54 23.17 -4.57 -0.70
CA THR A 54 23.42 -3.72 -1.87
C THR A 54 22.16 -2.90 -2.14
N ARG A 55 22.17 -1.60 -1.82
CA ARG A 55 21.03 -0.72 -1.99
C ARG A 55 20.65 -0.67 -3.46
N TYR A 56 19.36 -0.76 -3.77
CA TYR A 56 18.89 -0.59 -5.14
C TYR A 56 19.22 0.80 -5.67
N PHE A 57 19.11 1.84 -4.85
CA PHE A 57 19.49 3.22 -5.18
C PHE A 57 20.86 3.59 -4.58
N THR A 58 21.63 4.37 -5.32
CA THR A 58 22.80 5.04 -4.73
C THR A 58 22.34 6.12 -3.76
N PRO A 59 23.17 6.55 -2.79
CA PRO A 59 22.82 7.65 -1.89
C PRO A 59 22.39 8.93 -2.63
N GLU A 60 23.00 9.22 -3.78
CA GLU A 60 22.68 10.37 -4.62
C GLU A 60 21.28 10.25 -5.24
N GLU A 61 20.92 9.07 -5.73
CA GLU A 61 19.58 8.81 -6.26
C GLU A 61 18.52 8.85 -5.15
N ASP A 62 18.80 8.26 -3.98
CA ASP A 62 17.92 8.33 -2.81
C ASP A 62 17.64 9.79 -2.41
N ASN A 63 18.69 10.62 -2.39
CA ASN A 63 18.58 12.05 -2.09
C ASN A 63 17.76 12.78 -3.16
N ALA A 64 17.97 12.48 -4.45
CA ALA A 64 17.22 13.10 -5.54
C ALA A 64 15.72 12.74 -5.47
N ILE A 65 15.38 11.48 -5.19
CA ILE A 65 14.00 11.02 -4.97
C ILE A 65 13.39 11.77 -3.78
N ALA A 66 14.13 11.85 -2.65
CA ALA A 66 13.65 12.53 -1.45
C ALA A 66 13.44 14.04 -1.65
N GLU A 67 14.37 14.71 -2.35
CA GLU A 67 14.29 16.15 -2.65
C GLU A 67 13.13 16.48 -3.59
N ALA A 68 12.99 15.71 -4.69
CA ALA A 68 11.83 15.84 -5.57
C ALA A 68 10.53 15.65 -4.77
N GLY A 69 10.58 14.74 -3.80
CA GLY A 69 9.49 14.51 -2.90
C GLY A 69 9.13 15.70 -2.00
N SER A 70 10.10 16.35 -1.38
CA SER A 70 9.86 17.42 -0.39
C SER A 70 9.63 18.80 -1.02
N THR A 71 10.22 19.05 -2.19
CA THR A 71 10.19 20.35 -2.85
C THR A 71 9.25 20.41 -4.06
N GLY A 72 8.83 19.25 -4.58
CA GLY A 72 8.12 19.16 -5.86
C GLY A 72 9.02 19.39 -7.09
N ARG A 73 10.31 19.64 -6.91
CA ARG A 73 11.25 19.95 -8.00
C ARG A 73 11.76 18.67 -8.65
N LEU A 74 11.42 18.46 -9.92
CA LEU A 74 11.93 17.34 -10.69
C LEU A 74 13.34 17.63 -11.23
N THR A 75 14.34 16.94 -10.69
CA THR A 75 15.73 17.01 -11.17
C THR A 75 16.01 15.97 -12.26
N PRO A 76 17.03 16.17 -13.11
CA PRO A 76 17.50 15.14 -14.04
C PRO A 76 17.87 13.83 -13.34
N GLU A 77 18.48 13.92 -12.15
CA GLU A 77 18.87 12.78 -11.34
C GLU A 77 17.65 12.00 -10.84
N ALA A 78 16.59 12.69 -10.41
CA ALA A 78 15.35 12.03 -9.99
C ALA A 78 14.67 11.30 -11.17
N ARG A 79 14.66 11.90 -12.37
CA ARG A 79 14.15 11.26 -13.59
C ARG A 79 14.98 10.05 -14.00
N ALA A 80 16.30 10.13 -13.88
CA ALA A 80 17.20 9.00 -14.14
C ALA A 80 16.96 7.84 -13.15
N ALA A 81 16.84 8.15 -11.85
CA ALA A 81 16.51 7.17 -10.82
C ALA A 81 15.16 6.49 -11.09
N LEU A 82 14.13 7.26 -11.47
CA LEU A 82 12.82 6.73 -11.85
C LEU A 82 12.92 5.81 -13.07
N THR A 83 13.67 6.20 -14.09
CA THR A 83 13.88 5.40 -15.31
C THR A 83 14.53 4.06 -14.97
N ARG A 84 15.55 4.08 -14.12
CA ARG A 84 16.23 2.86 -13.66
C ARG A 84 15.30 1.98 -12.82
N ALA A 85 14.39 2.59 -12.08
CA ALA A 85 13.40 1.88 -11.26
C ALA A 85 12.26 1.23 -12.05
N GLY A 86 12.23 1.33 -13.38
CA GLY A 86 11.18 0.75 -14.23
C GLY A 86 10.81 -0.72 -13.90
N PRO A 87 11.77 -1.66 -13.79
CA PRO A 87 11.46 -3.04 -13.41
C PRO A 87 10.83 -3.18 -12.01
N LEU A 88 11.24 -2.32 -11.08
CA LEU A 88 10.70 -2.30 -9.72
C LEU A 88 9.28 -1.72 -9.70
N LEU A 89 9.04 -0.61 -10.41
CA LEU A 89 7.71 -0.01 -10.57
C LEU A 89 6.72 -0.99 -11.20
N GLU A 90 7.14 -1.73 -12.22
CA GLU A 90 6.30 -2.76 -12.85
C GLU A 90 5.82 -3.80 -11.84
N LEU A 91 6.71 -4.32 -10.98
CA LEU A 91 6.33 -5.23 -9.89
C LEU A 91 5.37 -4.57 -8.89
N ILE A 92 5.62 -3.31 -8.52
CA ILE A 92 4.78 -2.55 -7.60
C ILE A 92 3.37 -2.36 -8.18
N HIS A 93 3.23 -1.99 -9.46
CA HIS A 93 1.94 -1.85 -10.12
C HIS A 93 1.21 -3.18 -10.17
N GLN A 94 1.89 -4.26 -10.60
CA GLN A 94 1.31 -5.60 -10.65
C GLN A 94 0.81 -6.06 -9.28
N ALA A 95 1.62 -5.89 -8.23
CA ALA A 95 1.26 -6.23 -6.87
C ALA A 95 0.06 -5.40 -6.38
N SER A 96 0.09 -4.08 -6.60
CA SER A 96 -0.98 -3.18 -6.14
C SER A 96 -2.35 -3.50 -6.74
N ARG A 97 -2.40 -4.13 -7.92
CA ARG A 97 -3.65 -4.47 -8.61
C ARG A 97 -4.24 -5.81 -8.17
N ARG A 98 -3.53 -6.58 -7.34
CA ARG A 98 -4.07 -7.78 -6.71
C ARG A 98 -5.06 -7.38 -5.61
N PRO A 99 -6.04 -8.24 -5.30
CA PRO A 99 -7.10 -7.90 -4.37
C PRO A 99 -6.68 -7.87 -2.89
N ASP A 100 -5.58 -8.53 -2.53
CA ASP A 100 -5.13 -8.66 -1.15
C ASP A 100 -3.61 -8.87 -1.08
N ALA A 101 -2.99 -8.63 0.07
CA ALA A 101 -1.58 -8.91 0.36
C ALA A 101 -1.41 -9.28 1.84
N GLN A 102 -0.65 -10.33 2.15
CA GLN A 102 -0.49 -10.84 3.51
C GLN A 102 0.99 -10.98 3.88
N PHE A 103 1.49 -10.02 4.65
CA PHE A 103 2.86 -10.05 5.19
C PHE A 103 2.87 -10.80 6.52
N ILE A 104 2.93 -12.14 6.45
CA ILE A 104 2.95 -12.99 7.65
C ILE A 104 4.35 -12.97 8.26
N GLU A 105 4.42 -12.63 9.55
CA GLU A 105 5.63 -12.60 10.37
C GLU A 105 5.44 -13.41 11.67
N ASP A 106 6.55 -13.89 12.25
CA ASP A 106 6.53 -14.69 13.47
C ASP A 106 6.24 -13.84 14.72
N ARG A 107 4.96 -13.79 15.10
CA ARG A 107 4.48 -13.04 16.27
C ARG A 107 5.03 -13.55 17.61
N SER A 108 5.65 -14.72 17.67
CA SER A 108 6.23 -15.24 18.92
C SER A 108 7.38 -14.37 19.45
N ALA A 109 7.96 -13.52 18.59
CA ALA A 109 8.96 -12.53 18.97
C ALA A 109 8.40 -11.38 19.83
N GLY A 110 7.07 -11.22 19.93
CA GLY A 110 6.43 -10.18 20.74
C GLY A 110 6.91 -8.77 20.36
N TYR A 111 7.37 -7.99 21.35
CA TYR A 111 7.90 -6.64 21.12
C TYR A 111 9.16 -6.59 20.25
N ALA A 112 9.87 -7.72 20.10
CA ALA A 112 11.05 -7.83 19.24
C ALA A 112 10.68 -8.20 17.80
N LEU A 113 9.38 -8.28 17.48
CA LEU A 113 8.90 -8.49 16.12
C LEU A 113 9.39 -7.37 15.20
N VAL A 114 9.98 -7.79 14.09
CA VAL A 114 10.48 -6.92 13.03
C VAL A 114 9.52 -6.98 11.85
N LEU A 115 9.26 -5.81 11.26
CA LEU A 115 8.29 -5.64 10.18
C LEU A 115 9.00 -4.98 8.99
N PRO A 116 9.89 -5.73 8.30
CA PRO A 116 10.78 -5.16 7.30
C PRO A 116 10.01 -4.52 6.12
N HIS A 117 8.86 -5.09 5.77
CA HIS A 117 8.00 -4.62 4.68
C HIS A 117 7.56 -3.17 4.87
N LEU A 118 7.29 -2.72 6.10
CA LEU A 118 6.77 -1.37 6.35
C LEU A 118 7.71 -0.25 5.87
N SER A 119 9.02 -0.45 6.05
CA SER A 119 10.03 0.52 5.59
C SER A 119 10.08 0.60 4.05
N VAL A 120 9.91 -0.56 3.39
CA VAL A 120 9.97 -0.70 1.94
C VAL A 120 8.68 -0.18 1.29
N MET A 121 7.51 -0.45 1.88
CA MET A 121 6.22 0.09 1.42
C MET A 121 6.23 1.62 1.42
N ARG A 122 6.83 2.25 2.44
CA ARG A 122 7.07 3.71 2.43
C ARG A 122 7.99 4.13 1.29
N ALA A 123 9.06 3.40 1.01
CA ALA A 123 9.95 3.70 -0.11
C ALA A 123 9.24 3.61 -1.47
N PHE A 124 8.47 2.55 -1.67
CA PHE A 124 7.67 2.34 -2.88
C PHE A 124 6.62 3.43 -3.09
N SER A 125 5.97 3.90 -2.02
CA SER A 125 5.03 5.02 -2.12
C SER A 125 5.69 6.33 -2.58
N ARG A 126 6.92 6.62 -2.11
CA ARG A 126 7.69 7.79 -2.56
C ARG A 126 8.08 7.66 -4.03
N LEU A 127 8.45 6.46 -4.47
CA LEU A 127 8.81 6.18 -5.85
C LEU A 127 7.61 6.33 -6.79
N ALA A 128 6.45 5.76 -6.44
CA ALA A 128 5.21 5.91 -7.21
C ALA A 128 4.72 7.37 -7.22
N ARG A 129 4.97 8.16 -6.16
CA ARG A 129 4.68 9.59 -6.20
C ARG A 129 5.61 10.35 -7.14
N LEU A 130 6.90 10.02 -7.14
CA LEU A 130 7.84 10.60 -8.11
C LEU A 130 7.41 10.26 -9.54
N GLU A 131 6.93 9.04 -9.77
CA GLU A 131 6.35 8.63 -11.04
C GLU A 131 5.16 9.51 -11.44
N ALA A 132 4.19 9.70 -10.55
CA ALA A 132 3.05 10.57 -10.80
C ALA A 132 3.48 12.00 -11.15
N ALA A 133 4.43 12.56 -10.40
CA ALA A 133 4.95 13.90 -10.65
C ALA A 133 5.63 14.04 -12.01
N VAL A 134 6.46 13.05 -12.40
CA VAL A 134 7.11 13.01 -13.71
C VAL A 134 6.08 12.91 -14.83
N LYS A 135 5.10 12.01 -14.69
CA LYS A 135 4.05 11.82 -15.69
C LYS A 135 3.21 13.07 -15.90
N PHE A 136 2.81 13.78 -14.83
CA PHE A 136 2.17 15.09 -14.97
C PHE A 136 3.03 16.11 -15.72
N ALA A 137 4.31 16.21 -15.35
CA ALA A 137 5.22 17.14 -16.00
C ALA A 137 5.41 16.84 -17.49
N ASP A 138 5.25 15.57 -17.88
CA ASP A 138 5.35 15.11 -19.27
C ASP A 138 3.98 15.11 -20.00
N GLY A 139 2.90 15.51 -19.32
CA GLY A 139 1.54 15.58 -19.86
C GLY A 139 0.77 14.25 -19.88
N ASP A 140 1.32 13.19 -19.29
CA ASP A 140 0.69 11.88 -19.11
C ASP A 140 -0.19 11.87 -17.85
N VAL A 141 -1.34 12.53 -17.92
CA VAL A 141 -2.28 12.66 -16.79
C VAL A 141 -2.86 11.31 -16.39
N ASP A 142 -3.24 10.48 -17.36
CA ASP A 142 -3.77 9.13 -17.13
C ASP A 142 -2.79 8.25 -16.34
N GLY A 143 -1.52 8.25 -16.76
CA GLY A 143 -0.49 7.51 -16.06
C GLY A 143 -0.25 8.06 -14.64
N ALA A 144 -0.32 9.37 -14.46
CA ALA A 144 -0.15 9.98 -13.14
C ALA A 144 -1.28 9.55 -12.18
N VAL A 145 -2.52 9.48 -12.67
CA VAL A 145 -3.67 8.96 -11.90
C VAL A 145 -3.50 7.47 -11.57
N ASP A 146 -2.98 6.65 -12.48
CA ASP A 146 -2.71 5.22 -12.18
C ASP A 146 -1.60 5.05 -11.13
N ALA A 147 -0.57 5.90 -11.15
CA ALA A 147 0.47 5.92 -10.12
C ALA A 147 -0.09 6.31 -8.75
N MET A 148 -1.00 7.30 -8.68
CA MET A 148 -1.74 7.62 -7.44
C MET A 148 -2.61 6.45 -6.95
N GLY A 149 -3.32 5.79 -7.87
CA GLY A 149 -4.10 4.59 -7.56
C GLY A 149 -3.23 3.46 -7.01
N THR A 150 -1.99 3.34 -7.50
CA THR A 150 -1.01 2.37 -7.00
C THR A 150 -0.67 2.63 -5.53
N ILE A 151 -0.43 3.89 -5.15
CA ILE A 151 -0.15 4.29 -3.76
C ILE A 151 -1.37 3.99 -2.87
N SER A 152 -2.57 4.35 -3.33
CA SER A 152 -3.84 4.08 -2.63
C SER A 152 -4.03 2.59 -2.33
N ARG A 153 -3.93 1.71 -3.34
CA ARG A 153 -4.07 0.26 -3.15
C ARG A 153 -2.97 -0.33 -2.25
N MET A 154 -1.73 0.13 -2.41
CA MET A 154 -0.63 -0.26 -1.53
C MET A 154 -0.87 0.11 -0.07
N SER A 155 -1.49 1.26 0.19
CA SER A 155 -1.79 1.69 1.56
C SER A 155 -2.72 0.69 2.26
N VAL A 156 -3.76 0.20 1.57
CA VAL A 156 -4.68 -0.81 2.09
C VAL A 156 -3.94 -2.13 2.35
N HIS A 157 -3.15 -2.60 1.39
CA HIS A 157 -2.32 -3.81 1.56
C HIS A 157 -1.37 -3.74 2.77
N THR A 158 -0.87 -2.55 3.09
CA THR A 158 0.06 -2.37 4.20
C THR A 158 -0.57 -2.65 5.56
N ALA A 159 -1.88 -2.43 5.72
CA ALA A 159 -2.59 -2.61 6.99
C ALA A 159 -3.02 -4.06 7.27
N ASN A 160 -2.79 -5.00 6.34
CA ASN A 160 -3.43 -6.31 6.37
C ASN A 160 -2.91 -7.28 7.44
N ASP A 161 -1.75 -7.01 8.03
CA ASP A 161 -1.20 -7.83 9.12
C ASP A 161 -1.91 -7.60 10.47
N GLY A 162 -2.80 -6.61 10.56
CA GLY A 162 -3.58 -6.33 11.77
C GLY A 162 -2.76 -5.80 12.94
N LEU A 163 -1.60 -5.18 12.70
CA LEU A 163 -0.78 -4.53 13.73
C LEU A 163 -0.98 -3.01 13.71
N ALA A 164 -0.93 -2.36 14.88
CA ALA A 164 -1.24 -0.94 14.99
C ALA A 164 -0.20 -0.08 14.25
N ILE A 165 1.07 -0.49 14.28
CA ILE A 165 2.13 0.18 13.51
C ILE A 165 1.92 0.07 12.00
N SER A 166 1.35 -1.03 11.53
CA SER A 166 1.04 -1.23 10.11
C SER A 166 -0.13 -0.36 9.67
N SER A 167 -1.17 -0.18 10.51
CA SER A 167 -2.22 0.82 10.29
C SER A 167 -1.66 2.25 10.19
N LEU A 168 -0.71 2.62 11.06
CA LEU A 168 -0.07 3.94 11.02
C LEU A 168 0.77 4.13 9.75
N VAL A 169 1.48 3.09 9.31
CA VAL A 169 2.27 3.14 8.08
C VAL A 169 1.36 3.18 6.85
N ALA A 170 0.27 2.41 6.84
CA ALA A 170 -0.75 2.46 5.80
C ALA A 170 -1.31 3.87 5.63
N ALA A 171 -1.74 4.51 6.72
CA ALA A 171 -2.20 5.90 6.69
C ALA A 171 -1.12 6.85 6.14
N SER A 172 0.14 6.70 6.58
CA SER A 172 1.26 7.50 6.06
C SER A 172 1.54 7.27 4.57
N VAL A 173 1.34 6.05 4.05
CA VAL A 173 1.44 5.76 2.62
C VAL A 173 0.30 6.45 1.88
N ALA A 174 -0.93 6.40 2.39
CA ALA A 174 -2.08 7.07 1.78
C ALA A 174 -1.92 8.60 1.72
N MET A 175 -1.34 9.22 2.76
CA MET A 175 -1.01 10.66 2.76
C MET A 175 -0.06 11.06 1.63
N THR A 176 0.71 10.12 1.08
CA THR A 176 1.58 10.36 -0.09
C THR A 176 0.75 10.57 -1.35
N THR A 177 -0.41 9.92 -1.46
CA THR A 177 -1.40 10.17 -2.52
C THR A 177 -1.97 11.58 -2.41
N ASP A 178 -2.38 12.01 -1.22
CA ASP A 178 -2.91 13.38 -1.01
C ASP A 178 -1.91 14.46 -1.44
N GLN A 179 -0.63 14.27 -1.14
CA GLN A 179 0.43 15.17 -1.60
C GLN A 179 0.52 15.22 -3.14
N ALA A 180 0.36 14.09 -3.81
CA ALA A 180 0.38 14.02 -5.27
C ALA A 180 -0.85 14.70 -5.88
N ILE A 181 -2.01 14.54 -5.26
CA ILE A 181 -3.28 15.19 -5.67
C ILE A 181 -3.15 16.71 -5.52
N GLN A 182 -2.60 17.19 -4.40
CA GLN A 182 -2.41 18.62 -4.19
C GLN A 182 -1.53 19.25 -5.28
N VAL A 183 -0.43 18.60 -5.65
CA VAL A 183 0.44 19.05 -6.75
C VAL A 183 -0.31 19.10 -8.08
N ALA A 184 -1.15 18.10 -8.36
CA ALA A 184 -1.95 18.05 -9.58
C ALA A 184 -3.00 19.19 -9.66
N LEU A 185 -3.61 19.51 -8.52
CA LEU A 185 -4.57 20.61 -8.39
C LEU A 185 -3.89 21.97 -8.55
N ASP A 186 -2.76 22.18 -7.88
CA ASP A 186 -1.98 23.43 -7.95
C ASP A 186 -1.45 23.69 -9.37
N GLY A 187 -1.12 22.63 -10.10
CA GLY A 187 -0.72 22.69 -11.51
C GLY A 187 -1.88 22.86 -12.51
N ALA A 188 -3.14 22.88 -12.05
CA ALA A 188 -4.34 22.85 -12.89
C ALA A 188 -4.32 21.70 -13.93
N ALA A 189 -3.74 20.56 -13.56
CA ALA A 189 -3.51 19.43 -14.47
C ALA A 189 -4.70 18.45 -14.54
N LEU A 190 -5.69 18.57 -13.66
CA LEU A 190 -6.86 17.68 -13.59
C LEU A 190 -8.08 18.35 -14.21
N ASP A 191 -8.56 17.80 -15.32
CA ASP A 191 -9.89 18.12 -15.85
C ASP A 191 -10.99 17.27 -15.14
N PRO A 192 -12.28 17.52 -15.41
CA PRO A 192 -13.36 16.77 -14.78
C PRO A 192 -13.34 15.26 -15.04
N ALA A 193 -12.83 14.81 -16.18
CA ALA A 193 -12.76 13.39 -16.51
C ALA A 193 -11.67 12.69 -15.69
N HIS A 194 -10.47 13.29 -15.61
CA HIS A 194 -9.38 12.77 -14.78
C HIS A 194 -9.70 12.86 -13.29
N ALA A 195 -10.44 13.89 -12.85
CA ALA A 195 -10.91 13.97 -11.47
C ALA A 195 -11.88 12.83 -11.11
N ALA A 196 -12.79 12.46 -12.03
CA ALA A 196 -13.69 11.32 -11.84
C ALA A 196 -12.90 9.99 -11.80
N GLN A 197 -11.92 9.82 -12.69
CA GLN A 197 -11.04 8.64 -12.67
C GLN A 197 -10.22 8.56 -11.39
N LEU A 198 -9.72 9.70 -10.91
CA LEU A 198 -9.02 9.79 -9.63
C LEU A 198 -9.92 9.33 -8.48
N ALA A 199 -11.17 9.79 -8.42
CA ALA A 199 -12.12 9.31 -7.41
C ALA A 199 -12.28 7.79 -7.45
N THR A 200 -12.42 7.19 -8.64
CA THR A 200 -12.52 5.73 -8.79
C THR A 200 -11.28 4.99 -8.26
N VAL A 201 -10.06 5.48 -8.53
CA VAL A 201 -8.86 4.80 -8.00
C VAL A 201 -8.64 5.01 -6.49
N LEU A 202 -9.37 5.95 -5.89
CA LEU A 202 -9.35 6.23 -4.45
C LEU A 202 -10.47 5.49 -3.69
N GLU A 203 -11.42 4.84 -4.37
CA GLU A 203 -12.47 4.02 -3.76
C GLU A 203 -11.99 3.08 -2.63
N PRO A 204 -10.79 2.43 -2.72
CA PRO A 204 -10.29 1.61 -1.61
C PRO A 204 -10.15 2.34 -0.27
N LEU A 205 -9.98 3.66 -0.29
CA LEU A 205 -9.86 4.51 0.90
C LEU A 205 -11.21 4.95 1.47
N GLU A 206 -12.31 4.72 0.75
CA GLU A 206 -13.66 5.11 1.19
C GLU A 206 -14.31 4.08 2.13
N ALA A 207 -13.66 2.93 2.35
CA ALA A 207 -14.12 1.95 3.33
C ALA A 207 -14.22 2.58 4.73
N ASN A 208 -15.10 2.04 5.60
CA ASN A 208 -15.28 2.56 6.96
C ASN A 208 -14.00 2.57 7.81
N ASP A 209 -13.08 1.63 7.54
CA ASP A 209 -11.79 1.52 8.22
C ASP A 209 -10.73 0.98 7.22
N PRO A 210 -10.28 1.81 6.26
CA PRO A 210 -9.43 1.37 5.15
C PRO A 210 -8.03 0.98 5.61
N PHE A 211 -7.62 1.44 6.81
CA PHE A 211 -6.33 1.17 7.42
C PHE A 211 -6.43 0.23 8.63
N ARG A 212 -7.63 -0.35 8.87
CA ARG A 212 -7.87 -1.41 9.86
C ARG A 212 -7.45 -1.01 11.29
N PHE A 213 -7.67 0.25 11.68
CA PHE A 213 -7.37 0.73 13.03
C PHE A 213 -8.21 0.03 14.10
N ALA A 214 -9.45 -0.33 13.81
CA ALA A 214 -10.29 -1.06 14.76
C ALA A 214 -9.77 -2.50 14.97
N ASP A 215 -9.42 -3.19 13.88
CA ASP A 215 -8.86 -4.54 13.92
C ASP A 215 -7.49 -4.56 14.63
N SER A 216 -6.67 -3.53 14.44
CA SER A 216 -5.30 -3.53 14.96
C SER A 216 -5.23 -3.44 16.48
N VAL A 217 -6.21 -2.82 17.15
CA VAL A 217 -6.31 -2.85 18.62
C VAL A 217 -6.40 -4.28 19.16
N HIS A 218 -7.06 -5.18 18.43
CA HIS A 218 -7.15 -6.58 18.82
C HIS A 218 -5.90 -7.39 18.49
N GLY A 219 -5.09 -6.94 17.51
CA GLY A 219 -3.85 -7.61 17.13
C GLY A 219 -2.69 -7.42 18.11
N GLU A 220 -2.80 -6.45 19.02
CA GLU A 220 -1.80 -6.12 20.04
C GLU A 220 -2.01 -6.85 21.39
N ALA A 221 -3.13 -7.56 21.55
CA ALA A 221 -3.52 -8.27 22.78
C ALA A 221 -3.08 -9.73 22.80
#